data_AF-A0A3M6YWT2-F1
#
_entry.id   AF-A0A3M6YWT2-F1
#
_cell.length_a   1.000
_cell.length_b   1.000
_cell.length_c   1.000
_cell.angle_alpha   90.00
_cell.angle_beta   90.00
_cell.angle_gamma   90.00
#
_symmetry.space_group_name_H-M   'P 1'
#
loop_
_entity.id
_entity.type
_entity.pdbx_description
1 polymer ?
#
loop_
_entity_poly.entity_id
_entity_poly.type
_entity_poly.pdbx_seq_one_letter_code
_entity_poly.pdbx_strand_id
1 'polypeptide(L)'
;MGHPSTSSQTNSLILSTTSLLQGILLLHPPSRTLFARQDAMNLLLDLLDPSNPSSIQAQTLLVLVTAMLDCPRNTRAFESLDGLGTVTSLFKSRSTRQDVKMRTLEFLYFYLMPEASPLLPGSSSSSAPNTGVSHQQQQRDKILHLHEQNHARTHSGESETSSADLLMAGDGEDGEGSMKRESLTTEEKQKLLGRHLNNVAELVRDLRENAVFSAAGAGGPAAA
;
A
#
# COMPACT_ATOMS: atom_id res chain seq x y z
N MET A 1 -12.68 9.01 -40.93
CA MET A 1 -12.01 8.96 -39.62
C MET A 1 -12.95 8.27 -38.65
N GLY A 2 -12.67 7.03 -38.26
CA GLY A 2 -13.52 6.31 -37.31
C GLY A 2 -13.35 6.89 -35.92
N HIS A 3 -14.44 7.33 -35.30
CA HIS A 3 -14.45 7.74 -33.89
C HIS A 3 -14.01 6.52 -33.05
N PRO A 4 -13.07 6.66 -32.09
CA PRO A 4 -12.77 5.57 -31.18
C PRO A 4 -14.07 5.14 -30.50
N SER A 5 -14.37 3.84 -30.47
CA SER A 5 -15.51 3.36 -29.71
C SER A 5 -15.36 3.83 -28.26
N THR A 6 -16.47 4.17 -27.59
CA THR A 6 -16.46 4.61 -26.19
C THR A 6 -15.67 3.65 -25.30
N SER A 7 -15.74 2.34 -25.59
CA SER A 7 -14.94 1.29 -24.96
C SER A 7 -13.42 1.49 -25.12
N SER A 8 -12.93 1.89 -26.30
CA SER A 8 -11.51 2.14 -26.54
C SER A 8 -11.01 3.34 -25.74
N GLN A 9 -11.83 4.38 -25.61
CA GLN A 9 -11.49 5.56 -24.81
C GLN A 9 -11.45 5.21 -23.32
N THR A 10 -12.45 4.47 -22.83
CA THR A 10 -12.49 3.98 -21.44
C THR A 10 -11.26 3.12 -21.12
N ASN A 11 -10.89 2.20 -22.00
CA ASN A 11 -9.71 1.35 -21.79
C ASN A 11 -8.41 2.18 -21.70
N SER A 12 -8.28 3.22 -22.53
CA SER A 12 -7.13 4.13 -22.47
C SER A 12 -7.10 4.91 -21.15
N LEU A 13 -8.25 5.38 -20.67
CA LEU A 13 -8.35 6.07 -19.39
C LEU A 13 -7.96 5.15 -18.23
N ILE A 14 -8.47 3.92 -18.20
CA ILE A 14 -8.13 2.94 -17.17
C ILE A 14 -6.62 2.67 -17.16
N LEU A 15 -6.00 2.47 -18.33
CA LEU A 15 -4.55 2.26 -18.43
C LEU A 15 -3.75 3.46 -17.91
N SER A 16 -4.12 4.67 -18.32
CA SER A 16 -3.44 5.88 -17.83
C SER A 16 -3.61 6.06 -16.32
N THR A 17 -4.83 5.86 -15.79
CA THR A 17 -5.10 5.97 -14.36
C THR A 17 -4.36 4.92 -13.54
N THR A 18 -4.36 3.65 -13.98
CA THR A 18 -3.64 2.57 -13.28
C THR A 18 -2.12 2.75 -13.34
N SER A 19 -1.58 3.30 -14.42
CA SER A 19 -0.16 3.66 -14.51
C SER A 19 0.21 4.80 -13.55
N LEU A 20 -0.60 5.87 -13.49
CA LEU A 20 -0.41 6.96 -12.55
C LEU A 20 -0.53 6.47 -11.10
N LEU A 21 -1.53 5.64 -10.81
CA LEU A 21 -1.72 5.04 -9.49
C LEU A 21 -0.50 4.22 -9.07
N GLN A 22 0.04 3.37 -9.95
CA GLN A 22 1.28 2.63 -9.66
C GLN A 22 2.42 3.58 -9.26
N GLY A 23 2.63 4.65 -10.04
CA GLY A 23 3.67 5.65 -9.76
C GLY A 23 3.45 6.37 -8.42
N ILE A 24 2.21 6.76 -8.11
CA ILE A 24 1.86 7.40 -6.84
C ILE A 24 2.16 6.47 -5.66
N LEU A 25 1.85 5.17 -5.76
CA LEU A 25 2.12 4.21 -4.68
C LEU A 25 3.62 3.94 -4.48
N LEU A 26 4.44 4.14 -5.51
CA LEU A 26 5.89 4.07 -5.39
C LEU A 26 6.48 5.34 -4.75
N LEU A 27 5.96 6.51 -5.11
CA LEU A 27 6.47 7.80 -4.62
C LEU A 27 5.94 8.19 -3.23
N HIS A 28 4.75 7.70 -2.85
CA HIS A 28 4.09 8.04 -1.60
C HIS A 28 3.59 6.78 -0.87
N PRO A 29 4.48 6.09 -0.10
CA PRO A 29 4.13 4.88 0.64
C PRO A 29 2.87 4.98 1.51
N PRO A 30 2.55 6.10 2.18
CA PRO A 30 1.31 6.20 2.96
C PRO A 30 0.04 5.96 2.13
N SER A 31 0.05 6.26 0.82
CA SER A 31 -1.09 6.00 -0.07
C SER A 31 -1.43 4.52 -0.19
N ARG A 32 -0.48 3.61 0.07
CA ARG A 32 -0.72 2.16 0.04
C ARG A 32 -1.75 1.75 1.09
N THR A 33 -1.83 2.43 2.23
CA THR A 33 -2.76 2.08 3.33
C THR A 33 -4.24 2.10 2.91
N LEU A 34 -4.60 2.79 1.83
CA LEU A 34 -5.96 2.79 1.27
C LEU A 34 -6.42 1.40 0.82
N PHE A 35 -5.49 0.54 0.41
CA PHE A 35 -5.78 -0.81 -0.07
C PHE A 35 -5.94 -1.84 1.05
N ALA A 36 -5.82 -1.43 2.32
CA ALA A 36 -6.27 -2.24 3.44
C ALA A 36 -7.81 -2.32 3.48
N ARG A 37 -8.50 -1.36 2.84
CA ARG A 37 -9.96 -1.37 2.68
C ARG A 37 -10.34 -2.35 1.59
N GLN A 38 -11.29 -3.23 1.91
CA GLN A 38 -11.77 -4.25 0.99
C GLN A 38 -12.35 -3.65 -0.30
N ASP A 39 -13.12 -2.56 -0.24
CA ASP A 39 -13.69 -1.93 -1.44
C ASP A 39 -12.61 -1.50 -2.45
N ALA A 40 -11.53 -0.87 -1.97
CA ALA A 40 -10.46 -0.37 -2.82
C ALA A 40 -9.63 -1.53 -3.42
N MET A 41 -9.39 -2.58 -2.65
CA MET A 41 -8.74 -3.79 -3.14
C MET A 41 -9.62 -4.52 -4.16
N ASN A 42 -10.93 -4.62 -3.92
CA ASN A 42 -11.86 -5.28 -4.82
C ASN A 42 -11.91 -4.59 -6.19
N LEU A 43 -11.85 -3.26 -6.24
CA LEU A 43 -11.74 -2.53 -7.50
C LEU A 43 -10.51 -2.95 -8.32
N LEU A 44 -9.36 -3.24 -7.68
CA LEU A 44 -8.19 -3.78 -8.39
C LEU A 44 -8.43 -5.22 -8.86
N LEU A 45 -9.10 -6.05 -8.05
CA LEU A 45 -9.42 -7.43 -8.44
C LEU A 45 -10.41 -7.49 -9.60
N ASP A 46 -11.39 -6.59 -9.64
CA ASP A 46 -12.37 -6.50 -10.72
C ASP A 46 -11.70 -6.15 -12.07
N LEU A 47 -10.61 -5.37 -12.04
CA LEU A 47 -9.82 -5.06 -13.24
C LEU A 47 -9.05 -6.27 -13.79
N LEU A 48 -8.90 -7.37 -13.01
CA LEU A 48 -8.31 -8.63 -13.47
C LEU A 48 -9.30 -9.55 -14.20
N ASP A 49 -10.57 -9.15 -14.34
CA ASP A 49 -11.58 -9.95 -15.03
C ASP A 49 -11.09 -10.39 -16.44
N PRO A 50 -11.29 -11.67 -16.84
CA PRO A 50 -10.87 -12.18 -18.15
C PRO A 50 -11.42 -11.44 -19.37
N SER A 51 -12.55 -10.72 -19.22
CA SER A 51 -13.16 -9.88 -20.26
C SER A 51 -12.39 -8.58 -20.50
N ASN A 52 -11.57 -8.14 -19.54
CA ASN A 52 -10.77 -6.94 -19.69
C ASN A 52 -9.58 -7.17 -20.64
N PRO A 53 -9.13 -6.12 -21.36
CA PRO A 53 -7.91 -6.16 -22.14
C PRO A 53 -6.70 -6.64 -21.33
N SER A 54 -5.85 -7.46 -21.95
CA SER A 54 -4.64 -7.99 -21.31
C SER A 54 -3.66 -6.92 -20.83
N SER A 55 -3.63 -5.74 -21.47
CA SER A 55 -2.84 -4.60 -20.99
C SER A 55 -3.33 -4.08 -19.64
N ILE A 56 -4.66 -4.04 -19.42
CA ILE A 56 -5.25 -3.61 -18.16
C ILE A 56 -4.96 -4.64 -17.07
N GLN A 57 -5.13 -5.93 -17.37
CA GLN A 57 -4.78 -7.02 -16.45
C GLN A 57 -3.30 -6.95 -16.04
N ALA A 58 -2.39 -6.83 -17.00
CA ALA A 58 -0.95 -6.73 -16.75
C ALA A 58 -0.58 -5.51 -15.90
N GLN A 59 -1.16 -4.34 -16.21
CA GLN A 59 -0.90 -3.11 -15.45
C GLN A 59 -1.48 -3.19 -14.03
N THR A 60 -2.65 -3.80 -13.88
CA THR A 60 -3.32 -4.00 -12.59
C THR A 60 -2.50 -4.93 -11.68
N LEU A 61 -1.90 -5.99 -12.22
CA LEU A 61 -0.98 -6.86 -11.47
C LEU A 61 0.22 -6.06 -10.93
N LEU A 62 0.76 -5.10 -11.69
CA LEU A 62 1.82 -4.23 -11.21
C LEU A 62 1.35 -3.30 -10.09
N VAL A 63 0.14 -2.75 -10.18
CA VAL A 63 -0.45 -1.94 -9.11
C VAL A 63 -0.67 -2.77 -7.84
N LEU A 64 -1.10 -4.03 -7.96
CA LEU A 64 -1.24 -4.94 -6.82
C LEU A 64 0.10 -5.18 -6.13
N VAL A 65 1.17 -5.43 -6.89
CA VAL A 65 2.53 -5.56 -6.33
C VAL A 65 2.90 -4.30 -5.54
N THR A 66 2.73 -3.11 -6.12
CA THR A 66 3.12 -1.86 -5.44
C THR A 66 2.22 -1.50 -4.26
N ALA A 67 0.94 -1.87 -4.30
CA ALA A 67 0.01 -1.71 -3.19
C ALA A 67 0.38 -2.63 -2.01
N MET A 68 0.87 -3.84 -2.27
CA MET A 68 1.18 -4.82 -1.24
C MET A 68 2.63 -4.74 -0.72
N LEU A 69 3.51 -4.03 -1.43
CA LEU A 69 4.92 -3.89 -1.06
C LEU A 69 5.09 -3.26 0.33
N ASP A 70 5.80 -3.98 1.21
CA ASP A 70 6.02 -3.65 2.63
C ASP A 70 4.73 -3.36 3.42
N CYS A 71 3.59 -3.85 2.95
CA CYS A 71 2.27 -3.57 3.53
C CYS A 71 1.51 -4.90 3.77
N PRO A 72 1.87 -5.69 4.80
CA PRO A 72 1.24 -7.00 5.06
C PRO A 72 -0.28 -6.89 5.25
N ARG A 73 -0.77 -5.79 5.83
CA ARG A 73 -2.21 -5.53 5.96
C ARG A 73 -2.95 -5.53 4.62
N ASN A 74 -2.34 -5.00 3.57
CA ASN A 74 -2.92 -5.01 2.22
C ASN A 74 -2.90 -6.42 1.64
N THR A 75 -1.84 -7.18 1.89
CA THR A 75 -1.77 -8.61 1.52
C THR A 75 -2.89 -9.41 2.19
N ARG A 76 -3.17 -9.16 3.48
CA ARG A 76 -4.30 -9.81 4.19
C ARG A 76 -5.65 -9.42 3.60
N ALA A 77 -5.85 -8.15 3.23
CA ALA A 77 -7.07 -7.70 2.54
C ALA A 77 -7.25 -8.41 1.19
N PHE A 78 -6.19 -8.49 0.38
CA PHE A 78 -6.16 -9.23 -0.88
C PHE A 78 -6.52 -10.71 -0.71
N GLU A 79 -5.94 -11.39 0.29
CA GLU A 79 -6.24 -12.79 0.60
C GLU A 79 -7.68 -12.99 1.05
N SER A 80 -8.22 -12.07 1.86
CA SER A 80 -9.60 -12.13 2.36
C SER A 80 -10.65 -12.04 1.25
N LEU A 81 -10.28 -11.43 0.12
CA LEU A 81 -11.12 -11.26 -1.08
C LEU A 81 -10.87 -12.34 -2.14
N ASP A 82 -10.25 -13.46 -1.77
CA ASP A 82 -9.87 -14.54 -2.69
C ASP A 82 -9.00 -14.06 -3.88
N GLY A 83 -8.16 -13.05 -3.65
CA GLY A 83 -7.27 -12.52 -4.68
C GLY A 83 -6.32 -13.56 -5.27
N LEU A 84 -5.89 -14.54 -4.45
CA LEU A 84 -5.09 -15.68 -4.92
C LEU A 84 -5.89 -16.56 -5.90
N GLY A 85 -7.17 -16.82 -5.62
CA GLY A 85 -8.06 -17.51 -6.54
C GLY A 85 -8.14 -16.78 -7.89
N THR A 86 -8.34 -15.47 -7.86
CA THR A 86 -8.41 -14.63 -9.07
C THR A 86 -7.12 -14.68 -9.89
N VAL A 87 -5.96 -14.43 -9.28
CA VAL A 87 -4.67 -14.43 -10.00
C VAL A 87 -4.30 -15.81 -10.54
N THR A 88 -4.52 -16.86 -9.75
CA THR A 88 -4.21 -18.23 -10.19
C THR A 88 -5.18 -18.73 -11.26
N SER A 89 -6.44 -18.29 -11.24
CA SER A 89 -7.39 -18.55 -12.33
C SER A 89 -6.90 -17.91 -13.64
N LEU A 90 -6.46 -16.64 -13.57
CA LEU A 90 -5.88 -15.93 -14.71
C LEU A 90 -4.63 -16.63 -15.25
N PHE A 91 -3.75 -17.13 -14.37
CA PHE A 91 -2.56 -17.90 -14.76
C PHE A 91 -2.90 -19.25 -15.42
N LYS A 92 -3.84 -20.01 -14.84
CA LYS A 92 -4.25 -21.34 -15.32
C LYS A 92 -5.02 -21.30 -16.64
N SER A 93 -5.75 -20.21 -16.90
CA SER A 93 -6.59 -20.12 -18.09
C SER A 93 -5.74 -20.22 -19.38
N ARG A 94 -6.25 -21.00 -20.34
CA ARG A 94 -5.63 -21.17 -21.66
C ARG A 94 -5.83 -19.95 -22.57
N SER A 95 -6.86 -19.15 -22.31
CA SER A 95 -7.16 -17.94 -23.09
C SER A 95 -6.32 -16.73 -22.69
N THR A 96 -5.68 -16.78 -21.51
CA THR A 96 -4.83 -15.68 -21.02
C THR A 96 -3.59 -15.54 -21.90
N ARG A 97 -3.31 -14.31 -22.33
CA ARG A 97 -2.13 -13.99 -23.13
C ARG A 97 -0.83 -14.21 -22.35
N GLN A 98 0.24 -14.53 -23.08
CA GLN A 98 1.53 -14.90 -22.48
C GLN A 98 2.15 -13.78 -21.64
N ASP A 99 1.99 -12.53 -22.06
CA ASP A 99 2.44 -11.35 -21.31
C ASP A 99 1.79 -11.25 -19.93
N VAL A 100 0.48 -11.46 -19.86
CA VAL A 100 -0.26 -11.50 -18.59
C VAL A 100 0.16 -12.71 -17.75
N LYS A 101 0.38 -13.88 -18.36
CA LYS A 101 0.90 -15.06 -17.65
C LYS A 101 2.25 -14.80 -16.98
N MET A 102 3.16 -14.14 -17.69
CA MET A 102 4.44 -13.72 -17.12
C MET A 102 4.24 -12.79 -15.92
N ARG A 103 3.34 -11.79 -16.05
CA ARG A 103 3.02 -10.89 -14.92
C ARG A 103 2.38 -11.62 -13.73
N THR A 104 1.49 -12.58 -13.97
CA THR A 104 0.92 -13.37 -12.87
C THR A 104 1.99 -14.20 -12.17
N LEU A 105 2.95 -14.75 -12.91
CA LEU A 105 4.05 -15.53 -12.35
C LEU A 105 5.02 -14.66 -11.53
N GLU A 106 5.37 -13.48 -12.02
CA GLU A 106 6.11 -12.47 -11.25
C GLU A 106 5.37 -12.06 -9.97
N PHE A 107 4.06 -11.85 -10.05
CA PHE A 107 3.23 -11.56 -8.88
C PHE A 107 3.26 -12.71 -7.86
N LEU A 108 3.16 -13.96 -8.31
CA LEU A 108 3.20 -15.13 -7.41
C LEU A 108 4.57 -15.29 -6.75
N TYR A 109 5.67 -15.01 -7.47
CA TYR A 109 7.00 -14.96 -6.87
C TYR A 109 7.13 -13.86 -5.82
N PHE A 110 6.62 -12.66 -6.12
CA PHE A 110 6.55 -11.56 -5.16
C PHE A 110 5.73 -11.95 -3.91
N TYR A 111 4.56 -12.55 -4.09
CA TYR A 111 3.69 -12.98 -2.98
C TYR A 111 4.40 -13.97 -2.05
N LEU A 112 5.18 -14.91 -2.60
CA LEU A 112 5.92 -15.91 -1.83
C LEU A 112 7.19 -15.38 -1.14
N MET A 113 7.68 -14.20 -1.53
CA MET A 113 8.82 -13.55 -0.88
C MET A 113 8.51 -13.23 0.59
N PRO A 114 9.45 -13.38 1.54
CA PRO A 114 9.21 -13.06 2.95
C PRO A 114 8.69 -11.61 3.14
N GLU A 115 7.66 -11.42 3.97
CA GLU A 115 7.06 -10.11 4.24
C GLU A 115 7.89 -9.23 5.18
N ALA A 116 8.79 -9.83 5.97
CA ALA A 116 9.71 -9.14 6.84
C ALA A 116 11.14 -9.42 6.36
N SER A 117 11.82 -8.37 5.90
CA SER A 117 13.27 -8.44 5.75
C SER A 117 13.88 -8.47 7.17
N PRO A 118 14.75 -9.43 7.52
CA PRO A 118 15.37 -9.49 8.83
C PRO A 118 16.44 -8.40 9.07
N LEU A 119 16.55 -7.42 8.16
CA LEU A 119 17.53 -6.35 8.22
C LEU A 119 16.82 -5.03 8.47
N LEU A 120 17.21 -4.36 9.56
CA LEU A 120 16.90 -2.98 9.98
C LEU A 120 15.74 -2.83 10.98
N PRO A 121 16.01 -2.84 12.29
CA PRO A 121 15.12 -2.19 13.26
C PRO A 121 15.21 -0.67 13.03
N GLY A 122 14.23 -0.05 12.37
CA GLY A 122 14.23 1.41 12.25
C GLY A 122 13.56 2.06 11.05
N SER A 123 12.84 1.36 10.18
CA SER A 123 11.96 2.03 9.22
C SER A 123 10.65 2.43 9.90
N SER A 124 10.77 3.30 10.90
CA SER A 124 9.65 4.09 11.39
C SER A 124 9.01 4.78 10.19
N SER A 125 7.70 4.64 10.06
CA SER A 125 6.87 5.45 9.17
C SER A 125 7.14 6.92 9.48
N SER A 126 8.08 7.54 8.77
CA SER A 126 8.35 8.96 8.89
C SER A 126 7.20 9.69 8.23
N SER A 127 6.24 10.08 9.07
CA SER A 127 5.40 11.24 8.81
C SER A 127 6.29 12.34 8.24
N ALA A 128 5.94 12.86 7.07
CA ALA A 128 6.71 13.89 6.40
C ALA A 128 7.02 15.04 7.38
N PRO A 129 8.27 15.54 7.47
CA PRO A 129 8.52 16.80 8.14
C PRO A 129 7.81 17.90 7.36
N ASN A 130 6.87 18.57 8.00
CA ASN A 130 6.14 19.71 7.45
C ASN A 130 7.09 20.92 7.42
N THR A 131 7.99 20.99 6.44
CA THR A 131 8.92 22.12 6.27
C THR A 131 8.27 23.18 5.38
N GLY A 132 7.68 24.21 6.00
CA GLY A 132 7.15 25.33 5.23
C GLY A 132 6.51 26.52 5.96
N VAL A 133 6.48 26.63 7.29
CA VAL A 133 6.10 27.90 7.96
C VAL A 133 6.84 28.08 9.29
N SER A 134 8.14 28.31 9.24
CA SER A 134 8.88 28.96 10.33
C SER A 134 9.24 30.35 9.84
N HIS A 135 8.65 31.42 10.42
CA HIS A 135 9.25 32.76 10.62
C HIS A 135 8.28 33.91 11.00
N GLN A 136 7.03 33.68 11.41
CA GLN A 136 6.15 34.80 11.86
C GLN A 136 5.37 34.57 13.15
N GLN A 137 5.92 33.81 14.10
CA GLN A 137 5.30 33.61 15.43
C GLN A 137 6.15 34.12 16.61
N GLN A 138 7.47 34.33 16.45
CA GLN A 138 8.34 34.73 17.57
C GLN A 138 8.42 36.25 17.84
N GLN A 139 7.68 37.09 17.10
CA GLN A 139 7.67 38.55 17.32
C GLN A 139 6.34 39.11 17.84
N ARG A 140 5.34 38.27 18.14
CA ARG A 140 4.04 38.73 18.68
C ARG A 140 3.94 38.74 20.20
N ASP A 141 4.80 38.03 20.92
CA ASP A 141 4.65 37.87 22.39
C ASP A 141 5.28 38.97 23.25
N LYS A 142 5.81 40.05 22.65
CA LYS A 142 6.30 41.23 23.39
C LYS A 142 5.40 42.48 23.29
N ILE A 143 4.32 42.45 22.52
CA ILE A 143 3.41 43.61 22.35
C ILE A 143 2.09 43.44 23.12
N LEU A 144 1.84 42.29 23.75
CA LEU A 144 0.61 42.04 24.53
C LEU A 144 0.74 42.21 26.05
N HIS A 145 1.88 42.68 26.57
CA HIS A 145 2.12 42.80 28.02
C HIS A 145 2.25 44.25 28.54
N LEU A 146 1.85 45.25 27.74
CA LEU A 146 1.97 46.68 28.10
C LEU A 146 0.69 47.51 27.88
N HIS A 147 -0.49 46.90 27.77
CA HIS A 147 -1.75 47.66 27.72
C HIS A 147 -2.86 47.10 28.63
N GLU A 148 -2.47 46.44 29.72
CA GLU A 148 -3.35 46.20 30.87
C GLU A 148 -3.41 47.47 31.75
N GLN A 149 -3.97 48.57 31.22
CA GLN A 149 -4.48 49.66 32.06
C GLN A 149 -5.39 50.58 31.24
N ASN A 150 -6.63 50.67 31.70
CA ASN A 150 -7.75 51.46 31.18
C ASN A 150 -8.51 50.85 29.98
N HIS A 151 -9.72 50.32 30.21
CA HIS A 151 -10.95 51.11 30.08
C HIS A 151 -12.22 50.30 30.39
N ALA A 152 -13.29 51.03 30.65
CA ALA A 152 -14.54 50.68 31.30
C ALA A 152 -15.53 49.79 30.50
N ARG A 153 -16.39 49.10 31.29
CA ARG A 153 -17.82 48.73 31.09
C ARG A 153 -18.46 49.09 29.72
N THR A 154 -19.11 48.10 29.09
CA THR A 154 -20.57 48.01 28.76
C THR A 154 -20.80 46.75 27.88
N HIS A 155 -21.52 45.73 28.36
CA HIS A 155 -22.94 45.36 28.12
C HIS A 155 -23.28 44.76 26.74
N SER A 156 -24.12 43.71 26.76
CA SER A 156 -24.77 42.95 25.67
C SER A 156 -23.89 41.91 24.99
N GLY A 157 -24.27 40.64 24.85
CA GLY A 157 -25.49 39.91 25.18
C GLY A 157 -25.33 38.47 24.65
N GLU A 158 -26.00 37.51 25.32
CA GLU A 158 -26.60 36.25 24.83
C GLU A 158 -25.77 35.30 23.93
N SER A 159 -25.81 33.97 24.01
CA SER A 159 -26.55 32.99 24.80
C SER A 159 -25.81 31.65 24.68
N GLU A 160 -26.19 30.72 25.54
CA GLU A 160 -25.63 29.41 25.84
C GLU A 160 -25.69 28.46 24.61
N THR A 161 -24.79 27.48 24.44
CA THR A 161 -24.83 26.22 25.20
C THR A 161 -23.57 25.39 24.98
N SER A 162 -23.15 24.82 26.11
CA SER A 162 -22.13 23.82 26.37
C SER A 162 -22.17 22.57 25.48
N SER A 163 -20.98 22.03 25.19
CA SER A 163 -20.62 20.67 25.62
C SER A 163 -19.10 20.57 25.65
N ALA A 164 -18.57 20.89 26.81
CA ALA A 164 -17.21 20.58 27.21
C ALA A 164 -17.02 19.07 27.32
N ASP A 165 -15.75 18.70 27.21
CA ASP A 165 -15.13 17.62 27.96
C ASP A 165 -15.54 16.20 27.57
N LEU A 166 -14.63 15.52 26.88
CA LEU A 166 -14.27 14.11 27.09
C LEU A 166 -13.31 13.71 25.96
N LEU A 167 -12.00 13.86 26.15
CA LEU A 167 -11.02 12.91 25.61
C LEU A 167 -9.85 12.83 26.59
N MET A 168 -10.02 11.87 27.50
CA MET A 168 -9.06 11.32 28.45
C MET A 168 -7.73 10.92 27.80
N ALA A 169 -6.69 11.06 28.62
CA ALA A 169 -5.39 10.43 28.48
C ALA A 169 -5.48 8.96 28.03
N GLY A 170 -4.74 8.63 26.98
CA GLY A 170 -4.35 7.28 26.62
C GLY A 170 -2.84 7.23 26.55
N ASP A 171 -2.21 7.11 27.72
CA ASP A 171 -0.88 6.53 27.85
C ASP A 171 -0.99 5.04 27.48
N GLY A 172 -0.15 4.58 26.56
CA GLY A 172 -0.30 3.29 25.90
C GLY A 172 0.97 2.96 25.13
N GLU A 173 2.04 2.74 25.89
CA GLU A 173 3.12 1.83 25.50
C GLU A 173 2.51 0.52 24.96
N ASP A 174 2.80 0.18 23.69
CA ASP A 174 2.83 -1.18 23.11
C ASP A 174 2.74 -1.15 21.56
N GLY A 175 3.62 -0.39 20.91
CA GLY A 175 3.60 -0.21 19.45
C GLY A 175 4.41 -1.25 18.64
N GLU A 176 5.25 -2.06 19.28
CA GLU A 176 6.21 -2.93 18.58
C GLU A 176 5.68 -4.36 18.36
N GLY A 177 4.67 -4.79 19.13
CA GLY A 177 4.06 -6.12 19.02
C GLY A 177 2.96 -6.27 17.97
N SER A 178 2.39 -5.16 17.46
CA SER A 178 1.22 -5.22 16.57
C SER A 178 1.58 -5.50 15.10
N MET A 179 2.73 -5.03 14.61
CA MET A 179 3.17 -5.34 13.22
C MET A 179 3.51 -6.82 13.03
N LYS A 180 3.99 -7.50 14.09
CA LYS A 180 4.36 -8.92 14.05
C LYS A 180 3.17 -9.87 13.98
N ARG A 181 1.94 -9.38 14.25
CA ARG A 181 0.70 -10.18 14.17
C ARG A 181 0.05 -10.19 12.79
N GLU A 182 0.48 -9.30 11.88
CA GLU A 182 -0.14 -9.17 10.56
C GLU A 182 0.67 -9.84 9.44
N SER A 183 1.95 -10.15 9.67
CA SER A 183 2.80 -10.81 8.68
C SER A 183 2.69 -12.33 8.73
N LEU A 184 2.60 -12.96 7.54
CA LEU A 184 2.60 -14.41 7.40
C LEU A 184 3.98 -14.90 6.94
N THR A 185 4.36 -16.06 7.45
CA THR A 185 5.55 -16.78 7.00
C THR A 185 5.40 -17.22 5.54
N THR A 186 6.53 -17.45 4.87
CA THR A 186 6.51 -17.98 3.51
C THR A 186 5.82 -19.34 3.45
N GLU A 187 5.96 -20.17 4.47
CA GLU A 187 5.29 -21.48 4.59
C GLU A 187 3.76 -21.34 4.69
N GLU A 188 3.25 -20.38 5.47
CA GLU A 188 1.81 -20.12 5.56
C GLU A 188 1.25 -19.63 4.22
N LYS A 189 1.98 -18.73 3.55
CA LYS A 189 1.61 -18.25 2.21
C LYS A 189 1.64 -19.36 1.16
N GLN A 190 2.59 -20.29 1.23
CA GLN A 190 2.60 -21.48 0.40
C GLN A 190 1.36 -22.35 0.62
N LYS A 191 0.94 -22.53 1.88
CA LYS A 191 -0.27 -23.27 2.20
C LYS A 191 -1.52 -22.60 1.63
N LEU A 192 -1.62 -21.27 1.73
CA LEU A 192 -2.71 -20.51 1.13
C LEU A 192 -2.72 -20.66 -0.39
N LEU A 193 -1.57 -20.44 -1.06
CA LEU A 193 -1.46 -20.59 -2.51
C LEU A 193 -1.71 -22.04 -2.97
N GLY A 194 -1.31 -23.02 -2.17
CA GLY A 194 -1.49 -24.45 -2.41
C GLY A 194 -2.96 -24.88 -2.51
N ARG A 195 -3.90 -24.07 -2.00
CA ARG A 195 -5.35 -24.29 -2.19
C ARG A 195 -5.80 -24.03 -3.63
N HIS A 196 -5.03 -23.26 -4.39
CA HIS A 196 -5.39 -22.81 -5.73
C HIS A 196 -4.45 -23.35 -6.84
N LEU A 197 -3.22 -23.72 -6.49
CA LEU A 197 -2.22 -24.30 -7.38
C LEU A 197 -1.58 -25.56 -6.78
N ASN A 198 -1.45 -26.62 -7.58
CA ASN A 198 -0.88 -27.89 -7.13
C ASN A 198 0.66 -27.92 -7.15
N ASN A 199 1.30 -27.12 -8.02
CA ASN A 199 2.76 -27.13 -8.23
C ASN A 199 3.49 -26.01 -7.48
N VAL A 200 2.97 -25.58 -6.32
CA VAL A 200 3.56 -24.48 -5.55
C VAL A 200 4.98 -24.81 -5.06
N ALA A 201 5.26 -26.10 -4.80
CA ALA A 201 6.58 -26.54 -4.35
C ALA A 201 7.70 -26.27 -5.39
N GLU A 202 7.41 -26.45 -6.69
CA GLU A 202 8.36 -26.14 -7.76
C GLU A 202 8.63 -24.63 -7.83
N LEU A 203 7.57 -23.82 -7.77
CA LEU A 203 7.67 -22.35 -7.77
C LEU A 203 8.52 -21.86 -6.59
N VAL A 204 8.33 -22.42 -5.40
CA VAL A 204 9.12 -22.06 -4.20
C VAL A 204 10.58 -22.47 -4.35
N ARG A 205 10.84 -23.67 -4.89
CA ARG A 205 12.19 -24.16 -5.12
C ARG A 205 12.93 -23.26 -6.11
N ASP A 206 12.31 -22.96 -7.24
CA ASP A 206 12.85 -22.07 -8.26
C ASP A 206 13.08 -20.66 -7.68
N LEU A 207 12.20 -20.17 -6.80
CA LEU A 207 12.40 -18.91 -6.09
C LEU A 207 13.62 -18.97 -5.15
N ARG A 208 13.81 -20.06 -4.40
CA ARG A 208 14.96 -20.22 -3.48
C ARG A 208 16.28 -20.32 -4.25
N GLU A 209 16.30 -21.03 -5.37
CA GLU A 209 17.47 -21.13 -6.26
C GLU A 209 17.82 -19.76 -6.86
N ASN A 210 16.82 -18.96 -7.24
CA ASN A 210 17.03 -17.61 -7.78
C ASN A 210 17.31 -16.55 -6.71
N ALA A 211 16.75 -16.68 -5.50
CA ALA A 211 16.97 -15.73 -4.40
C ALA A 211 18.41 -15.73 -3.89
N VAL A 212 19.13 -16.86 -4.03
CA VAL A 212 20.58 -16.94 -3.76
C VAL A 212 21.38 -15.92 -4.58
N PHE A 213 20.92 -15.56 -5.79
CA PHE A 213 21.55 -14.51 -6.61
C PHE A 213 21.25 -13.09 -6.12
N SER A 214 20.10 -12.85 -5.46
CA SER A 214 19.80 -11.55 -4.85
C SER A 214 20.62 -11.33 -3.56
N ALA A 215 20.85 -12.38 -2.77
CA ALA A 215 21.70 -12.32 -1.58
C ALA A 215 23.19 -12.19 -1.91
N ALA A 216 23.67 -12.78 -3.01
CA ALA A 216 25.06 -12.66 -3.45
C ALA A 216 25.46 -11.25 -3.93
N GLY A 217 24.50 -10.37 -4.22
CA GLY A 217 24.74 -8.96 -4.54
C GLY A 217 25.09 -8.07 -3.34
N ALA A 218 24.88 -8.55 -2.10
CA ALA A 218 25.13 -7.79 -0.87
C ALA A 218 26.45 -8.16 -0.14
N GLY A 219 27.23 -9.08 -0.71
CA GLY A 219 28.48 -9.57 -0.12
C GLY A 219 29.65 -9.46 -1.07
N GLY A 220 30.01 -8.24 -1.50
CA GLY A 220 31.31 -8.01 -2.12
C GLY A 220 32.42 -8.27 -1.09
N PRO A 221 33.47 -9.04 -1.42
CA PRO A 221 34.56 -9.31 -0.48
C PRO A 221 35.27 -8.01 -0.15
N ALA A 222 35.44 -7.73 1.15
CA ALA A 222 36.34 -6.71 1.65
C ALA A 222 37.76 -7.03 1.14
N ALA A 223 38.23 -6.26 0.17
CA ALA A 223 39.61 -6.30 -0.27
C ALA A 223 40.48 -5.66 0.82
N ALA A 224 41.32 -6.49 1.42
CA ALA A 224 42.48 -6.10 2.22
C ALA A 224 43.63 -5.64 1.32
#